data_AF-A0A3A4WI98-F1
#
_entry.id   AF-A0A3A4WI98-F1
#
_cell.length_a   1.000
_cell.length_b   1.000
_cell.length_c   1.000
_cell.angle_alpha   90.00
_cell.angle_beta   90.00
_cell.angle_gamma   90.00
#
_symmetry.space_group_name_H-M   'P 1'
#
loop_
_entity.id
_entity.type
_entity.pdbx_description
1 polymer ?
#
loop_
_entity_poly.entity_id
_entity_poly.type
_entity_poly.pdbx_seq_one_letter_code
_entity_poly.pdbx_strand_id
1 'polypeptide(L)'
;MGGAKENSALWRYGTGRHKFEGSKLLGGLEADVTKAVERGSRSRLLPSDYHPVPKSKRVRSRKNVESVRKPYCEFCGALAYGLPHHLKSRGSGGGDQQENQVQLCGHHHRLAHNGRLSPDILVALVAARERISETEVRRAIGWEV
;
A
#
# COMPACT_ATOMS: atom_id res chain seq x y z
N MET A 1 47.11 13.85 -28.19
CA MET A 1 46.21 12.75 -28.64
C MET A 1 45.92 11.90 -27.41
N GLY A 2 44.82 12.14 -26.71
CA GLY A 2 43.61 11.30 -26.79
C GLY A 2 43.66 10.27 -25.64
N GLY A 3 42.66 10.09 -24.77
CA GLY A 3 41.28 10.51 -24.86
C GLY A 3 40.60 10.46 -23.49
N ALA A 4 39.43 11.09 -23.47
CA ALA A 4 38.54 11.22 -22.36
C ALA A 4 37.50 10.09 -22.35
N LYS A 5 37.02 9.78 -21.14
CA LYS A 5 35.62 9.49 -20.79
C LYS A 5 34.97 8.14 -21.10
N GLU A 6 34.21 7.75 -20.06
CA GLU A 6 32.84 7.20 -20.07
C GLU A 6 32.65 5.68 -20.05
N ASN A 7 32.31 5.22 -18.84
CA ASN A 7 31.58 3.99 -18.55
C ASN A 7 30.19 4.04 -19.19
N SER A 8 29.93 3.20 -20.20
CA SER A 8 28.57 2.93 -20.69
C SER A 8 28.22 1.46 -20.51
N ALA A 9 27.43 1.16 -19.48
CA ALA A 9 26.75 -0.11 -19.33
C ALA A 9 25.56 -0.16 -20.31
N LEU A 10 25.80 -0.72 -21.50
CA LEU A 10 24.77 -1.03 -22.49
C LEU A 10 24.20 -2.43 -22.23
N TRP A 11 23.06 -2.51 -21.56
CA TRP A 11 22.21 -3.70 -21.58
C TRP A 11 21.50 -3.76 -22.93
N ARG A 12 22.00 -4.61 -23.84
CA ARG A 12 21.34 -4.93 -25.11
C ARG A 12 20.36 -6.08 -24.88
N TYR A 13 19.06 -5.80 -24.83
CA TYR A 13 18.05 -6.85 -24.93
C TYR A 13 17.98 -7.32 -26.39
N GLY A 14 18.47 -8.54 -26.63
CA GLY A 14 18.44 -9.20 -27.93
C GLY A 14 17.02 -9.61 -28.32
N THR A 15 16.57 -9.12 -29.47
CA THR A 15 15.33 -9.52 -30.14
C THR A 15 15.55 -10.84 -30.89
N GLY A 16 15.37 -11.98 -30.22
CA GLY A 16 15.36 -13.30 -30.85
C GLY A 16 13.92 -13.77 -31.13
N ARG A 17 13.43 -13.55 -32.36
CA ARG A 17 12.21 -14.19 -32.87
C ARG A 17 12.53 -15.66 -33.21
N HIS A 18 12.06 -16.59 -32.39
CA HIS A 18 11.92 -17.97 -32.84
C HIS A 18 10.73 -18.06 -33.80
N LYS A 19 10.98 -18.53 -35.03
CA LYS A 19 9.95 -18.87 -36.01
C LYS A 19 9.26 -20.15 -35.54
N PHE A 20 7.97 -20.09 -35.23
CA PHE A 20 7.14 -21.26 -35.04
C PHE A 20 6.38 -21.48 -36.36
N GLU A 21 6.78 -22.50 -37.12
CA GLU A 21 6.08 -22.94 -38.32
C GLU A 21 4.75 -23.59 -37.92
N GLY A 22 3.66 -23.03 -38.43
CA GLY A 22 2.31 -23.46 -38.09
C GLY A 22 1.92 -24.79 -38.76
N SER A 23 1.06 -25.54 -38.08
CA SER A 23 0.16 -26.47 -38.74
C SER A 23 -1.28 -26.24 -38.27
N LYS A 24 -2.03 -25.59 -39.16
CA LYS A 24 -3.47 -25.71 -39.43
C LYS A 24 -4.27 -26.54 -38.41
N LEU A 25 -5.20 -25.89 -37.72
CA LEU A 25 -6.62 -26.32 -37.71
C LEU A 25 -7.50 -25.06 -37.73
N LEU A 26 -8.22 -24.90 -38.83
CA LEU A 26 -9.21 -23.86 -39.09
C LEU A 26 -10.47 -24.13 -38.27
N GLY A 27 -11.09 -23.09 -37.69
CA GLY A 27 -12.42 -23.24 -37.10
C GLY A 27 -12.91 -22.05 -36.30
N GLY A 28 -13.19 -20.93 -36.99
CA GLY A 28 -14.26 -19.99 -36.63
C GLY A 28 -14.12 -19.16 -35.34
N LEU A 29 -13.63 -17.92 -35.45
CA LEU A 29 -14.03 -16.83 -34.56
C LEU A 29 -13.65 -15.44 -35.14
N GLU A 30 -14.04 -15.13 -36.38
CA GLU A 30 -13.80 -13.80 -36.97
C GLU A 30 -15.07 -12.95 -37.06
N ALA A 31 -15.86 -12.95 -35.99
CA ALA A 31 -16.85 -11.91 -35.76
C ALA A 31 -16.79 -11.50 -34.28
N ASP A 32 -16.86 -10.19 -34.04
CA ASP A 32 -17.03 -9.54 -32.73
C ASP A 32 -15.78 -9.04 -31.97
N VAL A 33 -14.68 -8.69 -32.67
CA VAL A 33 -13.61 -7.86 -32.06
C VAL A 33 -14.01 -6.38 -31.93
N THR A 34 -15.18 -5.97 -32.41
CA THR A 34 -15.66 -4.58 -32.30
C THR A 34 -17.08 -4.50 -31.75
N LYS A 35 -17.24 -4.64 -30.43
CA LYS A 35 -18.19 -3.87 -29.57
C LYS A 35 -18.19 -4.35 -28.12
N ALA A 36 -17.34 -3.76 -27.28
CA ALA A 36 -17.56 -3.71 -25.83
C ALA A 36 -16.77 -2.56 -25.19
N VAL A 37 -16.81 -1.38 -25.81
CA VAL A 37 -16.53 -0.12 -25.13
C VAL A 37 -17.88 0.39 -24.66
N GLU A 38 -18.35 -0.06 -23.50
CA GLU A 38 -19.36 0.66 -22.72
C GLU A 38 -19.52 0.05 -21.32
N ARG A 39 -19.09 0.83 -20.33
CA ARG A 39 -19.51 0.79 -18.92
C ARG A 39 -19.32 -0.54 -18.16
N GLY A 40 -18.07 -0.76 -17.73
CA GLY A 40 -17.79 -0.97 -16.31
C GLY A 40 -18.47 -2.12 -15.58
N SER A 41 -18.32 -3.36 -16.03
CA SER A 41 -18.43 -4.53 -15.15
C SER A 41 -17.40 -5.58 -15.54
N ARG A 42 -16.24 -5.54 -14.88
CA ARG A 42 -15.25 -6.61 -14.94
C ARG A 42 -15.72 -7.81 -14.09
N SER A 43 -16.90 -8.38 -14.37
CA SER A 43 -17.20 -9.73 -13.89
C SER A 43 -16.43 -10.72 -14.77
N ARG A 44 -15.12 -10.76 -14.52
CA ARG A 44 -14.26 -11.87 -14.91
C ARG A 44 -14.93 -13.10 -14.33
N LEU A 45 -15.31 -14.08 -15.16
CA LEU A 45 -16.01 -15.30 -14.77
C LEU A 45 -15.41 -15.88 -13.48
N LEU A 46 -16.04 -15.61 -12.34
CA LEU A 46 -15.64 -16.20 -11.07
C LEU A 46 -16.28 -17.60 -10.99
N PRO A 47 -15.58 -18.62 -10.47
CA PRO A 47 -16.19 -19.92 -10.21
C PRO A 47 -17.45 -19.78 -9.36
N SER A 48 -18.46 -20.64 -9.60
CA SER A 48 -19.73 -20.64 -8.87
C SER A 48 -19.56 -20.72 -7.34
N ASP A 49 -18.46 -21.33 -6.89
CA ASP A 49 -18.18 -21.55 -5.47
C ASP A 49 -17.39 -20.39 -4.81
N TYR A 50 -17.20 -19.27 -5.51
CA TYR A 50 -16.55 -18.09 -4.94
C TYR A 50 -17.45 -17.40 -3.90
N HIS A 51 -17.10 -17.57 -2.63
CA HIS A 51 -17.70 -16.85 -1.51
C HIS A 51 -16.73 -15.75 -1.06
N PRO A 52 -17.04 -14.46 -1.26
CA PRO A 52 -16.15 -13.39 -0.81
C PRO A 52 -16.06 -13.37 0.71
N VAL A 53 -14.84 -13.38 1.24
CA VAL A 53 -14.61 -13.21 2.68
C VAL A 53 -15.09 -11.80 3.09
N PRO A 54 -16.04 -11.68 4.03
CA PRO A 54 -16.54 -10.38 4.44
C PRO A 54 -15.42 -9.59 5.10
N LYS A 55 -15.20 -8.35 4.64
CA LYS A 55 -14.22 -7.44 5.25
C LYS A 55 -14.77 -6.96 6.58
N SER A 56 -13.92 -6.92 7.61
CA SER A 56 -14.30 -6.34 8.90
C SER A 56 -14.72 -4.87 8.74
N LYS A 57 -15.74 -4.46 9.51
CA LYS A 57 -16.14 -3.04 9.58
C LYS A 57 -15.02 -2.27 10.28
N ARG A 58 -14.48 -1.25 9.61
CA ARG A 58 -13.46 -0.36 10.16
C ARG A 58 -14.06 0.96 10.61
N VAL A 59 -13.52 1.54 11.69
CA VAL A 59 -13.81 2.92 12.08
C VAL A 59 -13.30 3.87 11.00
N ARG A 60 -14.17 4.76 10.50
CA ARG A 60 -13.82 5.82 9.54
C ARG A 60 -14.23 7.15 10.15
N SER A 61 -13.26 7.97 10.54
CA SER A 61 -13.52 9.28 11.16
C SER A 61 -12.54 10.30 10.61
N ARG A 62 -13.05 11.24 9.80
CA ARG A 62 -12.24 12.36 9.32
C ARG A 62 -11.77 13.24 10.47
N LYS A 63 -12.63 13.46 11.47
CA LYS A 63 -12.34 14.25 12.67
C LYS A 63 -11.12 13.70 13.41
N ASN A 64 -11.02 12.38 13.57
CA ASN A 64 -9.90 11.74 14.27
C ASN A 64 -8.60 11.82 13.44
N VAL A 65 -8.69 11.69 12.12
CA VAL A 65 -7.52 11.89 11.25
C VAL A 65 -7.02 13.32 11.38
N GLU A 66 -7.92 14.30 11.39
CA GLU A 66 -7.57 15.71 11.49
C GLU A 66 -7.02 16.08 12.87
N SER A 67 -7.49 15.48 13.96
CA SER A 67 -6.95 15.74 15.30
C SER A 67 -5.51 15.25 15.50
N VAL A 68 -5.13 14.17 14.81
CA VAL A 68 -3.76 13.62 14.85
C VAL A 68 -2.80 14.37 13.93
N ARG A 69 -3.31 15.08 12.91
CA ARG A 69 -2.45 15.82 11.97
C ARG A 69 -1.70 16.94 12.69
N LYS A 70 -0.38 16.86 12.63
CA LYS A 70 0.56 17.84 13.18
C LYS A 70 1.47 18.37 12.08
N PRO A 71 1.97 19.62 12.19
CA PRO A 71 2.94 20.16 11.23
C PRO A 71 4.35 19.56 11.40
N TYR A 72 4.56 18.69 12.39
CA TYR A 72 5.83 18.07 12.71
C TYR A 72 5.71 16.55 12.92
N CYS A 73 6.85 15.87 12.77
CA CYS A 73 7.02 14.45 12.98
C CYS A 73 7.09 14.13 14.46
N GLU A 74 6.26 13.21 14.94
CA GLU A 74 6.24 12.81 16.36
C GLU A 74 7.49 12.02 16.75
N PHE A 75 8.19 11.41 15.79
CA PHE A 75 9.43 10.67 16.06
C PHE A 75 10.68 11.55 16.10
N CYS A 76 10.81 12.53 15.20
CA CYS A 76 12.06 13.29 15.03
C CYS A 76 11.91 14.82 15.06
N GLY A 77 10.70 15.35 15.22
CA GLY A 77 10.42 16.80 15.27
C GLY A 77 10.49 17.55 13.94
N ALA A 78 11.03 16.96 12.87
CA ALA A 78 11.10 17.59 11.55
C ALA A 78 9.71 17.87 10.95
N LEU A 79 9.62 18.81 10.02
CA LEU A 79 8.36 19.14 9.35
C LEU A 79 7.71 17.90 8.70
N ALA A 80 6.42 17.75 8.94
CA ALA A 80 5.62 16.66 8.43
C ALA A 80 4.53 17.19 7.50
N TYR A 81 4.39 16.53 6.35
CA TYR A 81 3.39 16.85 5.35
C TYR A 81 2.59 15.58 5.01
N GLY A 82 1.29 15.74 4.76
CA GLY A 82 0.42 14.65 4.32
C GLY A 82 -0.49 14.09 5.42
N LEU A 83 -0.83 12.81 5.28
CA LEU A 83 -1.71 12.08 6.19
C LEU A 83 -0.90 11.32 7.25
N PRO A 84 -1.44 11.15 8.47
CA PRO A 84 -0.84 10.30 9.49
C PRO A 84 -0.66 8.87 9.01
N HIS A 85 0.37 8.21 9.54
CA HIS A 85 0.65 6.80 9.30
C HIS A 85 -0.23 5.93 10.20
N HIS A 86 -0.83 4.87 9.65
CA HIS A 86 -1.57 3.89 10.45
C HIS A 86 -0.64 2.82 11.03
N LEU A 87 -0.65 2.61 12.36
CA LEU A 87 0.12 1.54 13.02
C LEU A 87 -0.34 0.16 12.50
N LYS A 88 -1.63 -0.14 12.63
CA LYS A 88 -2.29 -1.28 11.98
C LYS A 88 -2.88 -0.82 10.65
N SER A 89 -2.45 -1.45 9.57
CA SER A 89 -2.88 -1.08 8.22
C SER A 89 -4.40 -1.22 8.04
N ARG A 90 -4.97 -0.40 7.15
CA ARG A 90 -6.39 -0.46 6.77
C ARG A 90 -6.79 -1.81 6.17
N GLY A 91 -5.86 -2.49 5.49
CA GLY A 91 -6.08 -3.82 4.91
C GLY A 91 -6.14 -4.92 5.97
N SER A 92 -5.42 -4.74 7.08
CA SER A 92 -5.38 -5.65 8.23
C SER A 92 -6.47 -5.35 9.27
N GLY A 93 -7.48 -4.54 8.93
CA GLY A 93 -8.57 -4.17 9.83
C GLY A 93 -8.31 -2.96 10.72
N GLY A 94 -7.23 -2.21 10.51
CA GLY A 94 -6.97 -0.96 11.23
C GLY A 94 -7.94 0.17 10.86
N GLY A 95 -8.39 0.91 11.88
CA GLY A 95 -9.34 2.02 11.74
C GLY A 95 -8.68 3.40 11.82
N ASP A 96 -9.50 4.43 11.63
CA ASP A 96 -9.12 5.85 11.77
C ASP A 96 -9.28 6.32 13.24
N GLN A 97 -8.97 5.47 14.20
CA GLN A 97 -8.86 5.83 15.62
C GLN A 97 -7.58 6.64 15.85
N GLN A 98 -7.51 7.42 16.93
CA GLN A 98 -6.33 8.27 17.19
C GLN A 98 -5.13 7.41 17.56
N GLU A 99 -5.38 6.38 18.37
CA GLU A 99 -4.47 5.36 18.87
C GLU A 99 -3.84 4.54 17.73
N ASN A 100 -4.50 4.48 16.57
CA ASN A 100 -3.99 3.79 15.39
C ASN A 100 -3.19 4.71 14.45
N GLN A 101 -2.97 5.98 14.79
CA GLN A 101 -2.37 6.96 13.89
C GLN A 101 -1.24 7.74 14.54
N VAL A 102 -0.16 7.96 13.78
CA VAL A 102 1.01 8.74 14.18
C VAL A 102 1.44 9.66 13.05
N GLN A 103 1.71 10.94 13.35
CA GLN A 103 2.20 11.88 12.36
C GLN A 103 3.70 11.74 12.17
N LEU A 104 4.12 11.39 10.94
CA LEU A 104 5.53 11.22 10.58
C LEU A 104 5.91 12.15 9.41
N CYS A 105 7.19 12.54 9.33
CA CYS A 105 7.74 13.15 8.13
C CYS A 105 7.87 12.10 7.00
N GLY A 106 8.00 12.53 5.75
CA GLY A 106 8.04 11.61 4.60
C GLY A 106 9.15 10.55 4.67
N HIS A 107 10.28 10.85 5.33
CA HIS A 107 11.35 9.88 5.53
C HIS A 107 10.93 8.76 6.51
N HIS A 108 10.52 9.11 7.73
CA HIS A 108 10.10 8.13 8.74
C HIS A 108 8.80 7.41 8.36
N HIS A 109 7.91 8.08 7.62
CA HIS A 109 6.71 7.45 7.08
C HIS A 109 7.08 6.29 6.12
N ARG A 110 8.08 6.48 5.23
CA ARG A 110 8.57 5.40 4.38
C ARG A 110 9.29 4.31 5.17
N LEU A 111 10.09 4.67 6.16
CA LEU A 111 10.77 3.69 7.01
C LEU A 111 9.77 2.80 7.76
N ALA A 112 8.68 3.38 8.27
CA ALA A 112 7.59 2.64 8.90
C ALA A 112 6.91 1.67 7.92
N HIS A 113 6.57 2.12 6.71
CA HIS A 113 6.03 1.23 5.67
C HIS A 113 6.96 0.08 5.29
N ASN A 114 8.26 0.32 5.30
CA ASN A 114 9.27 -0.67 4.93
C ASN A 114 9.70 -1.56 6.10
N GLY A 115 9.08 -1.42 7.29
CA GLY A 115 9.42 -2.19 8.48
C GLY A 115 10.79 -1.87 9.08
N ARG A 116 11.41 -0.75 8.68
CA ARG A 116 12.71 -0.30 9.22
C ARG A 116 12.58 0.55 10.48
N LEU A 117 11.38 1.01 10.79
CA LEU A 117 11.03 1.66 12.05
C LEU A 117 10.16 0.70 12.85
N SER A 118 10.58 0.35 14.07
CA SER A 118 9.89 -0.64 14.88
C SER A 118 8.45 -0.18 15.21
N PRO A 119 7.44 -1.06 15.08
CA PRO A 119 6.09 -0.78 15.54
C PRO A 119 6.03 -0.37 17.02
N ASP A 120 6.90 -0.94 17.86
CA ASP A 120 6.90 -0.66 19.30
C ASP A 120 7.26 0.80 19.59
N ILE A 121 8.18 1.38 18.83
CA ILE A 121 8.52 2.80 18.91
C ILE A 121 7.30 3.66 18.56
N LEU A 122 6.56 3.28 17.52
CA LEU A 122 5.36 4.02 17.12
C LEU A 122 4.25 3.91 18.17
N VAL A 123 4.09 2.73 18.78
CA VAL A 123 3.17 2.50 19.90
C VAL A 123 3.54 3.39 21.08
N ALA A 124 4.83 3.45 21.46
CA ALA A 124 5.30 4.30 22.55
C ALA A 124 5.05 5.80 22.30
N LEU A 125 5.25 6.28 21.07
CA LEU A 125 4.94 7.67 20.70
C LEU A 125 3.45 8.00 20.87
N VAL A 126 2.58 7.09 20.42
CA VAL A 126 1.12 7.27 20.53
C VAL A 126 0.68 7.20 21.99
N ALA A 127 1.21 6.23 22.75
CA ALA A 127 0.95 6.07 24.18
C ALA A 127 1.31 7.35 24.95
N ALA A 128 2.50 7.91 24.69
CA ALA A 128 2.95 9.15 25.29
C ALA A 128 2.06 10.36 24.93
N ARG A 129 1.58 10.43 23.69
CA ARG A 129 0.67 11.50 23.23
C ARG A 129 -0.70 11.43 23.90
N GLU A 130 -1.31 10.25 23.88
CA GLU A 130 -2.67 10.02 24.40
C GLU A 130 -2.69 9.86 25.93
N ARG A 131 -1.52 9.78 26.58
CA ARG A 131 -1.35 9.54 28.02
C ARG A 131 -2.01 8.25 28.50
N ILE A 132 -1.88 7.20 27.68
CA ILE A 132 -2.34 5.85 27.98
C ILE A 132 -1.15 4.89 27.92
N SER A 133 -1.33 3.68 28.43
CA SER A 133 -0.30 2.63 28.36
C SER A 133 -0.15 2.07 26.95
N GLU A 134 1.04 1.54 26.63
CA GLU A 134 1.27 0.84 25.35
C GLU A 134 0.34 -0.36 25.14
N THR A 135 -0.04 -1.03 26.23
CA THR A 135 -0.99 -2.14 26.21
C THR A 135 -2.39 -1.68 25.83
N GLU A 136 -2.84 -0.53 26.33
CA GLU A 136 -4.12 0.08 25.92
C GLU A 136 -4.12 0.50 24.45
N VAL A 137 -3.00 1.04 23.94
CA VAL A 137 -2.85 1.31 22.50
C VAL A 137 -3.00 0.02 21.69
N ARG A 138 -2.28 -1.05 22.07
CA ARG A 138 -2.34 -2.36 21.39
C ARG A 138 -3.74 -2.96 21.44
N ARG A 139 -4.45 -2.83 22.56
CA ARG A 139 -5.85 -3.25 22.70
C ARG A 139 -6.76 -2.45 21.77
N ALA A 140 -6.64 -1.12 21.74
CA ALA A 140 -7.46 -0.25 20.91
C ALA A 140 -7.35 -0.57 19.41
N ILE A 141 -6.14 -0.89 18.94
CA ILE A 141 -5.88 -1.26 17.53
C ILE A 141 -6.13 -2.75 17.24
N GLY A 142 -6.37 -3.58 18.26
CA GLY A 142 -6.57 -5.02 18.14
C GLY A 142 -5.29 -5.77 17.75
N TRP A 143 -4.17 -5.43 18.39
CA TRP A 143 -2.91 -6.19 18.39
C TRP A 143 -2.67 -6.95 19.70
N GLU A 144 -3.59 -6.86 20.66
CA GLU A 144 -3.56 -7.72 21.85
C GLU A 144 -3.74 -9.19 21.43
N VAL A 145 -2.87 -10.05 21.97
CA VAL A 145 -2.92 -11.51 21.92
C VAL A 145 -3.41 -12.05 23.25
#